data_AF-A0A9W4A3R2-F1
#
_entry.id   AF-A0A9W4A3R2-F1
#
_cell.length_a   1.000
_cell.length_b   1.000
_cell.length_c   1.000
_cell.angle_alpha   90.00
_cell.angle_beta   90.00
_cell.angle_gamma   90.00
#
_symmetry.space_group_name_H-M   'P 1'
#
loop_
_entity.id
_entity.type
_entity.pdbx_description
1 polymer ?
#
loop_
_entity_poly.entity_id
_entity_poly.type
_entity_poly.pdbx_seq_one_letter_code
_entity_poly.pdbx_strand_id
1 'polypeptide(L)'
;MKKDDYSINIEYICQLIFQTFEIPVRFLDKNKNILHEYSLNDIPNPFCCSTSEQLNELYAENDFINFPIIRTNEYLENYILIHFEKDGDMDGTFIIGPSTYSKLLEKKIERLLNDFHVTLNKKTVLNYYQLTPVIKKTKLLNISTLLYYLIYQKELNFNTVANRNRLLNKPICNEKEIDLQISICHQNTVLRNEIPLSIQMFETIKKRG
;
A
#
# COMPACT_ATOMS: atom_id res chain seq x y z
N MET A 1 14.97 -16.41 -27.90
CA MET A 1 15.20 -16.28 -26.44
C MET A 1 13.96 -16.79 -25.74
N LYS A 2 14.07 -17.90 -25.01
CA LYS A 2 12.96 -18.40 -24.18
C LYS A 2 12.77 -17.38 -23.05
N LYS A 3 11.57 -16.82 -22.95
CA LYS A 3 11.13 -16.06 -21.79
C LYS A 3 10.95 -17.14 -20.72
N ASP A 4 11.91 -17.29 -19.81
CA ASP A 4 11.73 -18.21 -18.69
C ASP A 4 10.52 -17.69 -17.91
N ASP A 5 9.47 -18.49 -17.93
CA ASP A 5 8.17 -18.17 -17.33
C ASP A 5 8.33 -18.36 -15.81
N TYR A 6 8.96 -17.38 -15.17
CA TYR A 6 9.12 -17.35 -13.72
C TYR A 6 7.73 -17.18 -13.10
N SER A 7 7.12 -18.30 -12.72
CA SER A 7 5.89 -18.29 -11.94
C SER A 7 6.24 -17.90 -10.50
N ILE A 8 5.80 -16.71 -10.09
CA ILE A 8 5.86 -16.28 -8.71
C ILE A 8 5.02 -17.21 -7.82
N ASN A 9 5.55 -17.57 -6.65
CA ASN A 9 4.78 -18.27 -5.63
C ASN A 9 4.23 -17.25 -4.62
N ILE A 10 3.00 -16.80 -4.87
CA ILE A 10 2.31 -15.77 -4.09
C ILE A 10 2.14 -16.20 -2.63
N GLU A 11 1.67 -17.43 -2.41
CA GLU A 11 1.48 -18.00 -1.07
C GLU A 11 2.77 -17.97 -0.26
N TYR A 12 3.87 -18.47 -0.84
CA TYR A 12 5.17 -18.51 -0.18
C TYR A 12 5.71 -17.11 0.15
N ILE A 13 5.53 -16.14 -0.75
CA ILE A 13 5.92 -14.75 -0.49
C ILE A 13 5.10 -14.18 0.66
N CYS A 14 3.78 -14.37 0.66
CA CYS A 14 2.92 -13.90 1.74
C CYS A 14 3.34 -14.49 3.09
N GLN A 15 3.58 -15.80 3.13
CA GLN A 15 4.06 -16.51 4.31
C GLN A 15 5.41 -15.97 4.80
N LEU A 16 6.38 -15.80 3.89
CA LEU A 16 7.73 -15.36 4.24
C LEU A 16 7.74 -13.94 4.79
N ILE A 17 6.99 -13.02 4.19
CA ILE A 17 6.87 -11.63 4.68
C ILE A 17 6.23 -11.63 6.08
N PHE A 18 5.16 -12.39 6.29
CA PHE A 18 4.51 -12.50 7.59
C PHE A 18 5.48 -13.05 8.65
N GLN A 19 6.16 -14.17 8.38
CA GLN A 19 7.10 -14.78 9.31
C GLN A 19 8.31 -13.90 9.63
N THR A 20 8.75 -13.08 8.68
CA THR A 20 9.95 -12.23 8.85
C THR A 20 9.64 -10.94 9.62
N PHE A 21 8.46 -10.35 9.39
CA PHE A 21 8.14 -9.02 9.91
C PHE A 21 7.04 -8.99 10.95
N GLU A 22 6.30 -10.08 11.11
CA GLU A 22 5.14 -10.21 12.02
C GLU A 22 4.09 -9.11 11.79
N ILE A 23 3.92 -8.71 10.52
CA ILE A 23 2.88 -7.77 10.06
C ILE A 23 1.84 -8.60 9.31
N PRO A 24 0.52 -8.35 9.47
CA PRO A 24 -0.48 -9.09 8.72
C PRO A 24 -0.26 -8.95 7.21
N VAL A 25 -0.39 -10.04 6.47
CA VAL A 25 -0.19 -10.10 5.03
C VAL A 25 -1.38 -10.76 4.37
N ARG A 26 -1.88 -10.15 3.31
CA ARG A 26 -2.96 -10.68 2.48
C ARG A 26 -2.62 -10.56 1.00
N PHE A 27 -3.13 -11.50 0.23
CA PHE A 27 -3.20 -11.37 -1.22
C PHE A 27 -4.66 -11.46 -1.66
N LEU A 28 -5.08 -10.46 -2.43
CA LEU A 28 -6.43 -10.36 -2.95
C LEU A 28 -6.40 -10.63 -4.47
N ASP A 29 -7.40 -11.35 -4.98
CA ASP A 29 -7.60 -11.48 -6.42
C ASP A 29 -8.11 -10.16 -7.05
N LYS A 30 -8.24 -10.13 -8.39
CA LYS A 30 -8.81 -9.01 -9.14
C LYS A 30 -10.24 -8.60 -8.71
N ASN A 31 -11.00 -9.51 -8.13
CA ASN A 31 -12.34 -9.26 -7.60
C ASN A 31 -12.31 -8.83 -6.12
N LYS A 32 -11.12 -8.61 -5.56
CA LYS A 32 -10.84 -8.24 -4.17
C LYS A 32 -11.22 -9.32 -3.15
N ASN A 33 -11.32 -10.58 -3.58
CA ASN A 33 -11.45 -11.72 -2.67
C ASN A 33 -10.09 -12.06 -2.07
N ILE A 34 -10.07 -12.36 -0.77
CA ILE A 34 -8.85 -12.78 -0.08
C ILE A 34 -8.52 -14.23 -0.49
N LEU A 35 -7.38 -14.43 -1.16
CA LEU A 35 -6.89 -15.76 -1.55
C LEU A 35 -5.89 -16.33 -0.53
N HIS A 36 -5.06 -15.46 0.05
CA HIS A 36 -4.08 -15.82 1.07
C HIS A 36 -4.13 -14.80 2.20
N GLU A 37 -4.04 -15.27 3.45
CA GLU A 37 -4.07 -14.44 4.64
C GLU A 37 -3.21 -15.04 5.75
N TYR A 38 -2.34 -14.20 6.32
CA TYR A 38 -1.52 -14.52 7.48
C TYR A 38 -1.58 -13.36 8.47
N SER A 39 -2.06 -13.63 9.69
CA SER A 39 -2.14 -12.67 10.79
C SER A 39 -1.95 -13.39 12.12
N LEU A 40 -1.33 -12.72 13.10
CA LEU A 40 -1.13 -13.28 14.45
C LEU A 40 -2.39 -13.17 15.32
N ASN A 41 -3.13 -12.08 15.15
CA ASN A 41 -4.28 -11.74 15.96
C ASN A 41 -5.38 -11.35 14.99
N ASP A 42 -6.32 -12.26 14.73
CA ASP A 42 -7.46 -12.04 13.85
C ASP A 42 -8.51 -11.12 14.50
N ILE A 43 -8.04 -9.99 15.02
CA ILE A 43 -8.86 -9.01 15.69
C ILE A 43 -9.36 -8.04 14.63
N PRO A 44 -10.67 -7.97 14.41
CA PRO A 44 -11.23 -7.06 13.42
C PRO A 44 -10.94 -5.62 13.83
N ASN A 45 -10.74 -4.77 12.83
CA ASN A 45 -10.66 -3.33 13.05
C ASN A 45 -11.99 -2.88 13.69
N PRO A 46 -11.97 -2.24 14.88
CA PRO A 46 -13.18 -1.84 15.57
C PRO A 46 -13.97 -0.73 14.84
N PHE A 47 -13.36 -0.04 13.88
CA PHE A 47 -13.97 1.04 13.10
C PHE A 47 -14.61 0.57 11.78
N CYS A 48 -14.35 -0.67 11.35
CA CYS A 48 -14.89 -1.23 10.11
C CYS A 48 -15.91 -2.33 10.42
N CYS A 49 -16.95 -2.48 9.60
CA CYS A 49 -17.93 -3.56 9.76
C CYS A 49 -17.36 -4.91 9.32
N SER A 50 -16.37 -4.91 8.41
CA SER A 50 -15.70 -6.12 7.96
C SER A 50 -14.27 -5.87 7.47
N THR A 51 -13.45 -6.93 7.43
CA THR A 51 -12.11 -6.90 6.83
C THR A 51 -12.19 -6.56 5.32
N SER A 52 -13.21 -7.04 4.61
CA SER A 52 -13.36 -6.73 3.18
C SER A 52 -13.60 -5.24 2.95
N GLU A 53 -14.47 -4.61 3.75
CA GLU A 53 -14.72 -3.16 3.73
C GLU A 53 -13.43 -2.38 4.00
N GLN A 54 -12.71 -2.73 5.09
CA GLN A 54 -11.43 -2.10 5.45
C GLN A 54 -10.41 -2.16 4.31
N LEU A 55 -10.29 -3.30 3.63
CA LEU A 55 -9.34 -3.48 2.53
C LEU A 55 -9.79 -2.78 1.25
N ASN A 56 -11.11 -2.71 1.00
CA ASN A 56 -11.67 -2.02 -0.16
C ASN A 56 -11.44 -0.51 -0.10
N GLU A 57 -11.54 0.10 1.08
CA GLU A 57 -11.22 1.51 1.33
C GLU A 57 -9.77 1.86 1.00
N LEU A 58 -8.88 0.87 0.97
CA LEU A 58 -7.49 1.11 0.62
C LEU A 58 -7.31 1.37 -0.87
N TYR A 59 -8.22 1.04 -1.79
CA TYR A 59 -7.96 1.23 -3.22
C TYR A 59 -8.25 2.68 -3.65
N ALA A 60 -7.38 3.28 -4.46
CA ALA A 60 -7.65 4.55 -5.12
C ALA A 60 -7.56 4.44 -6.66
N GLU A 61 -8.37 5.22 -7.38
CA GLU A 61 -8.48 5.15 -8.85
C GLU A 61 -7.16 5.42 -9.59
N ASN A 62 -6.26 6.19 -8.98
CA ASN A 62 -4.98 6.60 -9.58
C ASN A 62 -3.78 5.83 -9.01
N ASP A 63 -4.01 4.65 -8.42
CA ASP A 63 -2.94 3.84 -7.88
C ASP A 63 -2.00 3.34 -8.97
N PHE A 64 -0.69 3.37 -8.68
CA PHE A 64 0.32 2.83 -9.57
C PHE A 64 0.22 1.29 -9.61
N ILE A 65 0.22 0.72 -10.82
CA ILE A 65 0.37 -0.72 -11.02
C ILE A 65 1.85 -1.09 -10.87
N ASN A 66 2.14 -2.29 -10.38
CA ASN A 66 3.49 -2.82 -10.15
C ASN A 66 4.42 -1.91 -9.35
N PHE A 67 3.90 -1.08 -8.44
CA PHE A 67 4.73 -0.21 -7.61
C PHE A 67 4.30 -0.25 -6.15
N PRO A 68 5.23 -0.24 -5.18
CA PRO A 68 4.90 -0.17 -3.77
C PRO A 68 4.24 1.17 -3.38
N ILE A 69 2.99 1.07 -2.93
CA ILE A 69 2.19 2.17 -2.40
C ILE A 69 2.10 2.03 -0.88
N ILE A 70 2.43 3.09 -0.14
CA ILE A 70 2.27 3.17 1.31
C ILE A 70 1.13 4.12 1.61
N ARG A 71 0.08 3.56 2.21
CA ARG A 71 -1.18 4.24 2.50
C ARG A 71 -1.40 4.28 4.00
N THR A 72 -1.74 5.46 4.49
CA THR A 72 -2.21 5.64 5.87
C THR A 72 -3.70 5.92 5.81
N ASN A 73 -4.53 5.12 6.48
CA ASN A 73 -5.97 5.37 6.55
C ASN A 73 -6.31 6.38 7.66
N GLU A 74 -7.59 6.73 7.76
CA GLU A 74 -8.07 7.71 8.74
C GLU A 74 -7.96 7.19 10.19
N TYR A 75 -7.85 5.87 10.38
CA TYR A 75 -7.61 5.20 11.65
C TYR A 75 -6.12 5.14 12.04
N LEU A 76 -5.25 5.90 11.38
CA LEU A 76 -3.80 5.97 11.64
C LEU A 76 -3.04 4.67 11.37
N GLU A 77 -3.65 3.74 10.65
CA GLU A 77 -3.06 2.47 10.25
C GLU A 77 -2.35 2.63 8.92
N ASN A 78 -1.27 1.87 8.75
CA ASN A 78 -0.37 1.95 7.62
C ASN A 78 -0.33 0.61 6.91
N TYR A 79 -0.46 0.69 5.59
CA TYR A 79 -0.50 -0.43 4.67
C TYR A 79 0.55 -0.24 3.58
N ILE A 80 1.11 -1.35 3.12
CA ILE A 80 1.79 -1.45 1.84
C ILE A 80 0.83 -2.13 0.87
N LEU A 81 0.67 -1.57 -0.33
CA LEU A 81 -0.04 -2.17 -1.44
C LEU A 81 0.92 -2.34 -2.61
N ILE A 82 0.88 -3.50 -3.27
CA ILE A 82 1.47 -3.71 -4.59
C ILE A 82 0.40 -4.38 -5.45
N HIS A 83 -0.15 -3.64 -6.39
CA HIS A 83 -1.00 -4.18 -7.45
C HIS A 83 -0.13 -5.05 -8.36
N PHE A 84 -0.47 -6.34 -8.43
CA PHE A 84 0.28 -7.35 -9.16
C PHE A 84 -0.36 -7.56 -10.53
N GLU A 85 0.44 -7.38 -11.57
CA GLU A 85 0.06 -7.60 -12.96
C GLU A 85 0.66 -8.92 -13.48
N LYS A 86 -0.17 -9.68 -14.19
CA LYS A 86 0.24 -10.87 -14.92
C LYS A 86 -0.34 -10.81 -16.33
N ASP A 87 0.50 -11.04 -17.33
CA ASP A 87 0.12 -11.07 -18.75
C ASP A 87 -0.57 -9.80 -19.30
N GLY A 88 -0.35 -8.64 -18.67
CA GLY A 88 -0.93 -7.37 -19.11
C GLY A 88 -2.16 -6.93 -18.32
N ASP A 89 -2.68 -7.79 -17.44
CA ASP A 89 -3.87 -7.54 -16.64
C ASP A 89 -3.56 -7.56 -15.14
N MET A 90 -4.28 -6.73 -14.37
CA MET A 90 -4.22 -6.74 -12.91
C MET A 90 -4.79 -8.08 -12.39
N ASP A 91 -3.90 -8.94 -11.89
CA ASP A 91 -4.23 -10.28 -11.41
C ASP A 91 -4.66 -10.25 -9.93
N GLY A 92 -4.08 -9.34 -9.16
CA GLY A 92 -4.41 -9.17 -7.74
C GLY A 92 -3.62 -8.07 -7.05
N THR A 93 -3.64 -8.07 -5.72
CA THR A 93 -2.93 -7.09 -4.89
C THR A 93 -2.35 -7.73 -3.64
N PHE A 94 -1.06 -7.51 -3.40
CA PHE A 94 -0.46 -7.76 -2.10
C PHE A 94 -0.79 -6.61 -1.16
N ILE A 95 -1.29 -6.93 0.04
CA ILE A 95 -1.58 -5.97 1.10
C ILE A 95 -0.84 -6.39 2.37
N ILE A 96 -0.02 -5.50 2.91
CA ILE A 96 0.77 -5.74 4.13
C ILE A 96 0.40 -4.67 5.14
N GLY A 97 -0.15 -5.10 6.27
CA GLY A 97 -0.76 -4.26 7.28
C GLY A 97 -2.08 -4.88 7.78
N PRO A 98 -2.67 -4.32 8.85
CA PRO A 98 -2.35 -3.02 9.44
C PRO A 98 -1.05 -2.95 10.25
N SER A 99 -0.45 -1.77 10.30
CA SER A 99 0.64 -1.41 11.23
C SER A 99 0.56 0.06 11.64
N THR A 100 1.23 0.48 12.71
CA THR A 100 1.30 1.89 13.13
C THR A 100 2.74 2.39 13.12
N TYR A 101 2.97 3.67 12.81
CA TYR A 101 4.34 4.22 12.85
C TYR A 101 4.91 4.36 14.27
N SER A 102 4.03 4.49 15.27
CA SER A 102 4.38 4.60 16.68
C SER A 102 3.21 4.11 17.52
N LYS A 103 3.50 3.72 18.77
CA LYS A 103 2.47 3.36 19.73
C LYS A 103 1.49 4.53 19.92
N LEU A 104 0.21 4.27 19.72
CA LEU A 104 -0.81 5.28 19.97
C LEU A 104 -0.95 5.52 21.49
N LEU A 105 -0.85 6.78 21.88
CA LEU A 105 -1.17 7.20 23.24
C LEU A 105 -2.68 7.19 23.43
N GLU A 106 -3.14 6.88 24.64
CA GLU A 106 -4.56 6.85 24.98
C GLU A 106 -5.30 8.14 24.59
N LYS A 107 -4.67 9.30 24.82
CA LYS A 107 -5.20 10.61 24.39
C LYS A 107 -5.43 10.73 22.87
N LYS A 108 -4.62 10.05 22.04
CA LYS A 108 -4.84 10.01 20.58
C LYS A 108 -6.02 9.10 20.23
N ILE A 109 -6.16 7.98 20.94
CA ILE A 109 -7.28 7.05 20.76
C ILE A 109 -8.60 7.72 21.18
N GLU A 110 -8.60 8.50 22.27
CA GLU A 110 -9.76 9.28 22.69
C GLU A 110 -10.18 10.32 21.64
N ARG A 111 -9.20 10.99 21.01
CA ARG A 111 -9.49 11.90 19.89
C ARG A 111 -10.10 11.15 18.72
N LEU A 112 -9.51 10.02 18.33
CA LEU A 112 -10.03 9.17 17.26
C LEU A 112 -11.50 8.76 17.53
N LEU A 113 -11.80 8.29 18.74
CA LEU A 113 -13.16 7.92 19.14
C LEU A 113 -14.15 9.11 19.04
N ASN A 114 -13.71 10.31 19.43
CA ASN A 114 -14.52 11.51 19.34
C ASN A 114 -14.78 11.93 17.88
N ASP A 115 -13.75 11.87 17.03
CA ASP A 115 -13.80 12.32 15.63
C ASP A 115 -14.74 11.45 14.78
N PHE A 116 -14.77 10.13 15.03
CA PHE A 116 -15.65 9.21 14.30
C PHE A 116 -17.05 9.08 14.91
N HIS A 117 -17.36 9.80 16.00
CA HIS A 117 -18.65 9.78 16.70
C HIS A 117 -19.20 8.36 17.03
N VAL A 118 -18.32 7.36 17.11
CA VAL A 118 -18.75 5.97 17.27
C VAL A 118 -18.91 5.65 18.75
N THR A 119 -19.99 4.95 19.11
CA THR A 119 -20.22 4.39 20.45
C THR A 119 -19.32 3.17 20.73
N LEU A 120 -18.09 3.17 20.23
CA LEU A 120 -17.15 2.07 20.40
C LEU A 120 -16.64 2.01 21.82
N ASN A 121 -16.50 0.79 22.32
CA ASN A 121 -15.89 0.57 23.62
C ASN A 121 -14.40 0.93 23.55
N LYS A 122 -14.00 1.97 24.30
CA LYS A 122 -12.61 2.42 24.40
C LYS A 122 -11.62 1.29 24.71
N LYS A 123 -12.01 0.31 25.53
CA LYS A 123 -11.17 -0.86 25.86
C LYS A 123 -10.89 -1.72 24.63
N THR A 124 -11.89 -1.92 23.77
CA THR A 124 -11.74 -2.68 22.52
C THR A 124 -10.75 -1.99 21.59
N VAL A 125 -10.89 -0.67 21.41
CA VAL A 125 -9.98 0.12 20.56
C VAL A 125 -8.55 0.15 21.12
N LEU A 126 -8.40 0.29 22.44
CA LEU A 126 -7.09 0.21 23.10
C LEU A 126 -6.44 -1.16 22.88
N ASN A 127 -7.18 -2.24 23.08
CA ASN A 127 -6.69 -3.60 22.89
C ASN A 127 -6.25 -3.84 21.43
N TYR A 128 -7.05 -3.34 20.47
CA TYR A 128 -6.72 -3.41 19.05
C TYR A 128 -5.35 -2.77 18.76
N TYR A 129 -5.14 -1.50 19.11
CA TYR A 129 -3.86 -0.82 18.86
C TYR A 129 -2.68 -1.33 19.69
N GLN A 130 -2.93 -1.99 20.82
CA GLN A 130 -1.88 -2.66 21.58
C GLN A 130 -1.33 -3.90 20.85
N LEU A 131 -2.17 -4.55 20.06
CA LEU A 131 -1.84 -5.75 19.28
C LEU A 131 -1.45 -5.43 17.84
N THR A 132 -1.73 -4.21 17.35
CA THR A 132 -1.27 -3.75 16.04
C THR A 132 0.26 -3.56 16.03
N PRO A 133 1.00 -4.14 15.06
CA PRO A 133 2.44 -3.99 14.96
C PRO A 133 2.89 -2.53 14.82
N VAL A 134 3.97 -2.16 15.52
CA VAL A 134 4.58 -0.82 15.43
C VAL A 134 5.80 -0.87 14.52
N ILE A 135 5.68 -0.27 13.32
CA ILE A 135 6.70 -0.32 12.27
C ILE A 135 7.03 1.10 11.82
N LYS A 136 8.29 1.51 11.98
CA LYS A 136 8.76 2.83 11.51
C LYS A 136 8.57 2.96 9.99
N LYS A 137 8.28 4.18 9.53
CA LYS A 137 8.09 4.48 8.10
C LYS A 137 9.22 4.01 7.19
N THR A 138 10.47 4.19 7.63
CA THR A 138 11.65 3.71 6.89
C THR A 138 11.70 2.19 6.78
N LYS A 139 11.26 1.45 7.81
CA LYS A 139 11.15 -0.01 7.78
C LYS A 139 10.02 -0.45 6.83
N LEU A 140 8.86 0.21 6.83
CA LEU A 140 7.80 -0.07 5.85
C LEU A 140 8.26 0.17 4.41
N LEU A 141 8.99 1.26 4.16
CA LEU A 141 9.60 1.52 2.84
C LEU A 141 10.53 0.37 2.43
N ASN A 142 11.42 -0.08 3.33
CA ASN A 142 12.32 -1.20 3.03
C ASN A 142 11.57 -2.52 2.78
N ILE A 143 10.52 -2.83 3.56
CA ILE A 143 9.68 -4.01 3.36
C ILE A 143 9.00 -3.94 1.99
N SER A 144 8.49 -2.77 1.61
CA SER A 144 7.85 -2.56 0.30
C SER A 144 8.83 -2.74 -0.87
N THR A 145 10.07 -2.27 -0.72
CA THR A 145 11.14 -2.50 -1.71
C THR A 145 11.52 -3.97 -1.81
N LEU A 146 11.64 -4.67 -0.66
CA LEU A 146 11.93 -6.10 -0.62
C LEU A 146 10.82 -6.89 -1.32
N LEU A 147 9.55 -6.61 -1.00
CA LEU A 147 8.43 -7.30 -1.62
C LEU A 147 8.40 -7.07 -3.13
N TYR A 148 8.61 -5.83 -3.58
CA TYR A 148 8.73 -5.53 -5.00
C TYR A 148 9.84 -6.35 -5.67
N TYR A 149 11.01 -6.48 -5.03
CA TYR A 149 12.10 -7.31 -5.53
C TYR A 149 11.72 -8.80 -5.61
N LEU A 150 11.06 -9.34 -4.59
CA LEU A 150 10.60 -10.74 -4.59
C LEU A 150 9.60 -11.02 -5.72
N ILE A 151 8.74 -10.05 -6.03
CA ILE A 151 7.72 -10.19 -7.08
C ILE A 151 8.34 -10.07 -8.48
N TYR A 152 9.13 -9.02 -8.72
CA TYR A 152 9.55 -8.63 -10.07
C TYR A 152 11.01 -8.92 -10.39
N GLN A 153 11.82 -9.33 -9.41
CA GLN A 153 13.28 -9.51 -9.53
C GLN A 153 13.98 -8.25 -10.05
N LYS A 154 13.43 -7.08 -9.72
CA LYS A 154 13.91 -5.77 -10.13
C LYS A 154 14.30 -4.96 -8.90
N GLU A 155 15.44 -4.30 -8.99
CA GLU A 155 15.85 -3.36 -7.96
C GLU A 155 15.03 -2.07 -8.08
N LEU A 156 14.72 -1.49 -6.92
CA LEU A 156 14.03 -0.22 -6.86
C LEU A 156 14.69 0.66 -5.81
N ASN A 157 15.04 1.87 -6.22
CA ASN A 157 15.78 2.79 -5.34
C ASN A 157 14.87 3.28 -4.21
N PHE A 158 15.35 3.19 -2.96
CA PHE A 158 14.63 3.64 -1.77
C PHE A 158 14.12 5.09 -1.89
N ASN A 159 14.94 6.00 -2.40
CA ASN A 159 14.55 7.41 -2.56
C ASN A 159 13.45 7.56 -3.61
N THR A 160 13.42 6.71 -4.64
CA THR A 160 12.31 6.66 -5.60
C THR A 160 11.01 6.21 -4.92
N VAL A 161 11.03 5.15 -4.10
CA VAL A 161 9.85 4.74 -3.30
C VAL A 161 9.36 5.88 -2.42
N ALA A 162 10.27 6.46 -1.64
CA ALA A 162 9.94 7.48 -0.67
C ALA A 162 9.36 8.74 -1.34
N ASN A 163 9.97 9.19 -2.45
CA ASN A 163 9.51 10.37 -3.16
C ASN A 163 8.17 10.17 -3.84
N ARG A 164 7.94 9.04 -4.51
CA ARG A 164 6.64 8.76 -5.16
C ARG A 164 5.51 8.60 -4.14
N ASN A 165 5.76 7.89 -3.04
CA ASN A 165 4.77 7.76 -1.98
C ASN A 165 4.47 9.08 -1.28
N ARG A 166 5.43 10.00 -1.18
CA ARG A 166 5.18 11.36 -0.70
C ARG A 166 4.24 12.14 -1.63
N LEU A 167 4.33 11.91 -2.94
CA LEU A 167 3.52 12.58 -3.95
C LEU A 167 2.09 12.03 -4.01
N LEU A 168 1.90 10.72 -3.83
CA LEU A 168 0.57 10.09 -3.74
C LEU A 168 -0.25 10.58 -2.54
N ASN A 169 0.41 10.81 -1.41
CA ASN A 169 -0.24 11.22 -0.17
C ASN A 169 -0.50 12.74 -0.09
N LYS A 170 -0.26 13.50 -1.16
CA LYS A 170 -0.57 14.92 -1.25
C LYS A 170 -1.75 15.15 -2.19
N PRO A 171 -2.73 16.00 -1.84
CA PRO A 171 -3.68 16.50 -2.84
C PRO A 171 -2.90 17.23 -3.93
N ILE A 172 -3.16 16.89 -5.20
CA ILE A 172 -2.53 17.52 -6.37
C ILE A 172 -2.96 18.99 -6.38
N CYS A 173 -2.07 19.89 -5.98
CA CYS A 173 -2.42 21.31 -5.81
C CYS A 173 -1.71 22.26 -6.77
N ASN A 174 -0.76 21.80 -7.62
CA ASN A 174 -0.06 22.70 -8.56
C ASN A 174 0.74 22.01 -9.68
N GLU A 175 0.91 22.75 -10.79
CA GLU A 175 1.56 22.34 -12.04
C GLU A 175 3.04 21.90 -11.87
N LYS A 176 3.76 22.52 -10.93
CA LYS A 176 5.16 22.16 -10.61
C LYS A 176 5.30 20.78 -9.97
N GLU A 177 4.32 20.33 -9.18
CA GLU A 177 4.33 18.99 -8.58
C GLU A 177 4.04 17.91 -9.63
N ILE A 178 3.22 18.23 -10.64
CA ILE A 178 2.93 17.36 -11.78
C ILE A 178 4.18 17.19 -12.66
N ASP A 179 4.87 18.28 -12.99
CA ASP A 179 6.12 18.22 -13.76
C ASP A 179 7.22 17.40 -13.04
N LEU A 180 7.26 17.46 -11.71
CA LEU A 180 8.17 16.61 -10.91
C LEU A 180 7.76 15.12 -11.00
N GLN A 181 6.47 14.80 -10.94
CA GLN A 181 5.98 13.42 -11.11
C GLN A 181 6.35 12.87 -12.49
N ILE A 182 6.14 13.65 -13.55
CA ILE A 182 6.48 13.32 -14.94
C ILE A 182 7.99 13.07 -15.07
N SER A 183 8.82 13.94 -14.50
CA SER A 183 10.29 13.80 -14.52
C SER A 183 10.76 12.51 -13.83
N ILE A 184 10.19 12.17 -12.66
CA ILE A 184 10.50 10.93 -11.94
C ILE A 184 10.03 9.69 -12.73
N CYS A 185 8.94 9.79 -13.49
CA CYS A 185 8.49 8.74 -14.40
C CYS A 185 9.43 8.57 -15.59
N HIS A 186 9.99 9.66 -16.14
CA HIS A 186 10.93 9.61 -17.25
C HIS A 186 12.33 9.13 -16.88
N GLN A 187 12.82 9.44 -15.67
CA GLN A 187 14.16 9.01 -15.22
C GLN A 187 14.27 7.50 -14.97
N ASN A 188 13.17 6.84 -14.61
CA ASN A 188 13.15 5.39 -14.42
C ASN A 188 12.47 4.74 -15.62
N THR A 189 13.24 4.48 -16.66
CA THR A 189 12.82 3.87 -17.94
C THR A 189 12.05 2.55 -17.81
N VAL A 190 12.16 1.87 -16.66
CA VAL A 190 11.47 0.61 -16.35
C VAL A 190 9.96 0.80 -16.09
N LEU A 191 9.49 2.01 -15.73
CA LEU A 191 8.12 2.28 -15.27
C LEU A 191 7.25 3.11 -16.23
N ARG A 192 7.67 3.27 -17.50
CA ARG A 192 6.96 4.13 -18.46
C ARG A 192 5.53 3.65 -18.77
N ASN A 193 5.25 2.35 -18.59
CA ASN A 193 3.94 1.77 -18.90
C ASN A 193 2.90 1.93 -17.77
N GLU A 194 3.28 2.51 -16.62
CA GLU A 194 2.48 2.51 -15.37
C GLU A 194 2.15 3.93 -14.89
N ILE A 195 2.17 4.91 -15.80
CA ILE A 195 1.87 6.31 -15.49
C ILE A 195 0.36 6.46 -15.22
N PRO A 196 -0.07 6.95 -14.05
CA PRO A 196 -1.48 7.18 -13.71
C PRO A 196 -2.19 8.03 -14.77
N LEU A 197 -3.47 7.76 -14.98
CA LEU A 197 -4.28 8.39 -16.03
C LEU A 197 -4.22 9.93 -15.95
N SER A 198 -4.26 10.48 -14.74
CA SER A 198 -4.14 11.92 -14.50
C SER A 198 -2.86 12.52 -15.09
N ILE A 199 -1.71 11.85 -14.94
CA ILE A 199 -0.43 12.30 -15.49
C ILE A 199 -0.40 12.16 -17.01
N GLN A 200 -0.95 11.08 -17.57
CA GLN A 200 -1.06 10.89 -19.02
C GLN A 200 -1.90 12.00 -19.68
N MET A 201 -3.01 12.40 -19.05
CA MET A 201 -3.84 13.50 -19.52
C MET A 201 -3.06 14.81 -19.55
N PHE A 202 -2.31 15.13 -18.49
CA PHE A 202 -1.46 16.33 -18.44
C PHE A 202 -0.37 16.33 -19.52
N GLU A 203 0.34 15.22 -19.73
CA GLU A 203 1.33 15.12 -20.81
C GLU A 203 0.73 15.34 -22.19
N THR A 204 -0.50 14.84 -22.41
CA THR A 204 -1.20 14.97 -23.69
C THR A 204 -1.61 16.41 -23.98
N ILE A 205 -2.03 17.15 -22.95
CA ILE A 205 -2.34 18.58 -23.06
C ILE A 205 -1.06 19.37 -23.39
N LYS A 206 0.05 19.09 -22.71
CA LYS A 206 1.34 19.78 -22.92
C LYS A 206 1.94 19.55 -24.32
N LYS A 207 1.60 18.44 -24.97
CA LYS A 207 2.02 18.14 -26.37
C LYS A 207 1.14 18.79 -27.43
N ARG A 208 -0.05 19.31 -27.07
CA ARG A 208 -1.02 19.91 -28.00
C ARG A 208 -1.07 21.44 -27.96
N GLY A 209 -0.45 22.07 -26.95
CA GLY A 209 -0.23 23.52 -26.87
C GLY A 209 1.19 23.88 -27.27
#